data_AF-A0A355AU41-F1
#
_entry.id   AF-A0A355AU41-F1
#
_cell.length_a   1.000
_cell.length_b   1.000
_cell.length_c   1.000
_cell.angle_alpha   90.00
_cell.angle_beta   90.00
_cell.angle_gamma   90.00
#
_symmetry.space_group_name_H-M   'P 1'
#
loop_
_entity.id
_entity.type
_entity.pdbx_description
1 polymer ?
#
loop_
_entity_poly.entity_id
_entity_poly.type
_entity_poly.pdbx_seq_one_letter_code
_entity_poly.pdbx_strand_id
1 'polypeptide(L)' 'VDRYRPLNLMSLRNTCSGNTLGLCSLTLPVGLDTAGLPVGLQIMARHGAEEKLLAIALCIEKVIGTSKDRLGTPAIPPL' A
#
# COMPACT_ATOMS: atom_id res chain seq x y z
N VAL A 1 -6.43 -12.28 -24.39
CA VAL A 1 -6.97 -12.82 -23.11
C VAL A 1 -5.93 -13.62 -22.35
N ASP A 2 -5.07 -14.38 -23.04
CA ASP A 2 -4.14 -15.34 -22.41
C ASP A 2 -3.10 -14.71 -21.47
N ARG A 3 -2.72 -13.45 -21.71
CA ARG A 3 -1.79 -12.71 -20.83
C ARG A 3 -2.43 -12.09 -19.59
N TYR A 4 -3.75 -11.95 -19.53
CA TYR A 4 -4.40 -11.25 -18.43
C TYR A 4 -4.21 -11.99 -17.10
N ARG A 5 -4.47 -13.30 -17.11
CA ARG A 5 -4.43 -14.13 -15.90
C ARG A 5 -3.09 -14.09 -15.16
N PRO A 6 -1.93 -14.33 -15.82
CA PRO A 6 -0.63 -14.27 -15.14
C PRO A 6 -0.28 -12.86 -14.66
N LEU A 7 -0.57 -11.81 -15.45
CA LEU A 7 -0.28 -10.43 -15.06
C LEU A 7 -1.14 -9.97 -13.88
N ASN A 8 -2.43 -10.33 -13.87
CA ASN A 8 -3.34 -10.02 -12.79
C ASN A 8 -2.91 -10.73 -11.49
N LEU A 9 -2.47 -11.99 -11.58
CA LEU A 9 -1.93 -12.71 -10.42
C LEU A 9 -0.66 -12.06 -9.88
N MET A 10 0.24 -11.57 -10.74
CA MET A 10 1.42 -10.83 -10.30
C MET A 10 1.04 -9.56 -9.54
N SER A 11 0.05 -8.81 -10.02
CA SER A 11 -0.43 -7.59 -9.35
C SER A 11 -1.13 -7.89 -8.02
N LEU A 12 -1.89 -8.99 -7.93
CA LEU A 12 -2.70 -9.32 -6.75
C LEU A 12 -1.99 -10.23 -5.75
N ARG A 13 -0.81 -10.78 -6.08
CA ARG A 13 -0.11 -11.76 -5.25
C ARG A 13 0.00 -11.35 -3.79
N ASN A 14 0.26 -10.06 -3.54
CA ASN A 14 0.42 -9.54 -2.18
C ASN A 14 -0.91 -9.14 -1.53
N THR A 15 -1.89 -8.67 -2.31
CA THR A 15 -3.13 -8.09 -1.77
C THR A 15 -4.22 -9.15 -1.56
N CYS A 16 -4.22 -10.19 -2.39
CA CYS A 16 -5.23 -11.25 -2.38
C CYS A 16 -5.26 -12.01 -1.05
N SER A 17 -4.09 -12.21 -0.42
CA SER A 17 -3.98 -12.88 0.88
C SER A 17 -4.81 -12.19 1.97
N GLY A 18 -4.88 -10.85 1.96
CA GLY A 18 -5.68 -10.09 2.91
C GLY A 18 -7.18 -10.41 2.80
N ASN A 19 -7.68 -10.44 1.56
CA ASN A 19 -9.08 -10.76 1.27
C ASN A 19 -9.42 -12.22 1.61
N THR A 20 -8.57 -13.16 1.18
CA THR A 20 -8.81 -14.60 1.40
C THR A 20 -8.78 -14.98 2.89
N LEU A 21 -7.94 -14.31 3.68
CA LEU A 21 -7.80 -14.57 5.12
C LEU A 21 -8.70 -13.67 5.99
N GLY A 22 -9.50 -12.78 5.40
CA GLY A 22 -10.37 -11.86 6.13
C GLY A 22 -9.62 -10.85 7.01
N LEU A 23 -8.39 -10.51 6.64
CA LEU A 23 -7.52 -9.57 7.38
C LEU A 23 -7.90 -8.13 7.08
N CYS A 24 -7.65 -7.22 8.03
CA CYS A 24 -7.63 -5.79 7.73
C CYS A 24 -6.24 -5.40 7.18
N SER A 25 -6.21 -4.55 6.17
CA SER A 25 -4.98 -4.15 5.48
C SER A 25 -4.98 -2.66 5.17
N LEU A 26 -3.80 -2.03 5.19
CA LEU A 26 -3.58 -0.71 4.59
C LEU A 26 -2.28 -0.69 3.79
N THR A 27 -2.15 0.30 2.91
CA THR A 27 -0.93 0.53 2.13
C THR A 27 -0.43 1.95 2.36
N LEU A 28 0.84 2.07 2.75
CA LEU A 28 1.55 3.34 2.88
C LEU A 28 2.41 3.59 1.64
N PRO A 29 2.46 4.81 1.09
CA PRO A 29 3.44 5.14 0.07
C PRO A 29 4.83 5.29 0.70
N VAL A 30 5.82 4.57 0.16
CA VAL A 30 7.18 4.53 0.73
C VAL A 30 8.23 5.24 -0.11
N GLY A 31 7.91 5.56 -1.37
CA GLY A 31 8.78 6.31 -2.26
C GLY A 31 8.50 6.02 -3.72
N LEU A 32 9.46 6.38 -4.57
CA LEU A 32 9.46 6.09 -5.99
C LEU A 32 10.51 5.02 -6.30
N ASP A 33 10.24 4.19 -7.29
CA ASP A 33 11.24 3.29 -7.86
C ASP A 33 12.22 4.04 -8.79
N THR A 34 13.15 3.30 -9.41
CA THR A 34 14.14 3.86 -10.35
C THR A 34 13.52 4.45 -11.61
N ALA A 35 12.27 4.09 -11.94
CA ALA A 35 11.51 4.63 -13.07
C ALA A 35 10.63 5.82 -12.65
N GLY A 36 10.66 6.23 -11.38
CA GLY A 36 9.83 7.32 -10.86
C GLY A 36 8.37 6.89 -10.56
N LEU A 37 8.09 5.59 -10.48
CA LEU A 37 6.75 5.08 -10.19
C LEU A 37 6.53 4.91 -8.67
N PRO A 38 5.34 5.25 -8.14
CA PRO A 38 5.04 5.08 -6.73
C PRO A 38 5.10 3.62 -6.26
N VAL A 39 5.80 3.41 -5.14
CA VAL A 39 5.88 2.12 -4.45
C VAL A 39 5.12 2.20 -3.13
N GLY A 40 4.29 1.20 -2.88
CA GLY A 40 3.51 1.05 -1.64
C GLY A 40 4.02 -0.09 -0.76
N LEU A 41 3.97 0.11 0.56
CA LEU A 41 4.15 -0.92 1.58
C LEU A 41 2.80 -1.29 2.17
N GLN A 42 2.35 -2.51 1.91
CA GLN A 42 1.13 -3.03 2.50
C GLN A 42 1.42 -3.73 3.83
N ILE A 43 0.66 -3.37 4.86
CA ILE A 43 0.67 -4.01 6.18
C ILE A 43 -0.71 -4.58 6.48
N MET A 44 -0.73 -5.74 7.14
CA MET A 44 -1.93 -6.49 7.45
C MET A 44 -2.01 -6.77 8.94
N ALA A 45 -3.23 -6.77 9.49
CA ALA A 45 -3.51 -7.21 10.84
C ALA A 45 -4.74 -8.13 10.86
N ARG A 46 -4.99 -8.75 12.01
CA ARG A 46 -6.18 -9.59 12.21
C ARG A 46 -7.46 -8.78 11.97
N HIS A 47 -8.51 -9.48 11.56
CA HIS A 47 -9.85 -8.92 11.42
C HIS A 47 -10.25 -8.05 12.64
N GLY A 48 -10.78 -6.85 12.40
CA GLY A 48 -11.25 -5.94 13.46
C GLY A 48 -10.14 -5.22 14.24
N ALA A 49 -8.88 -5.27 13.79
CA ALA A 49 -7.74 -4.62 14.45
C ALA A 49 -7.33 -3.28 13.80
N GLU A 50 -8.26 -2.57 13.16
CA GLU A 50 -8.01 -1.35 12.38
C GLU A 50 -7.33 -0.26 13.21
N GLU A 51 -7.74 -0.04 14.46
CA GLU A 51 -7.14 0.95 15.35
C GLU A 51 -5.64 0.66 15.58
N LYS A 52 -5.30 -0.59 15.90
CA LYS A 52 -3.91 -1.03 16.08
C LYS A 52 -3.13 -0.91 14.78
N LEU A 53 -3.76 -1.26 13.67
CA LEU A 53 -3.16 -1.22 12.34
C LEU A 53 -2.86 0.23 11.91
N LEU A 54 -3.75 1.18 12.21
CA LEU A 54 -3.53 2.63 12.02
C LEU A 54 -2.42 3.16 12.95
N ALA A 55 -2.37 2.72 14.21
CA ALA A 55 -1.28 3.10 15.12
C ALA A 55 0.09 2.63 14.61
N ILE A 56 0.17 1.41 14.05
CA ILE A 56 1.37 0.88 13.40
C ILE A 56 1.72 1.74 12.17
N ALA A 57 0.73 2.07 11.34
CA ALA A 57 0.94 2.91 10.17
C ALA A 57 1.54 4.27 10.52
N LEU A 58 0.99 4.96 11.52
CA LEU A 58 1.52 6.23 12.03
C LEU A 58 2.94 6.08 12.58
N CYS A 59 3.25 4.96 13.23
CA CYS A 59 4.62 4.69 13.70
C CYS A 59 5.59 4.54 12.53
N ILE A 60 5.18 3.84 11.46
CA ILE A 60 5.98 3.70 10.25
C ILE A 60 6.20 5.07 9.59
N GLU A 61 5.15 5.88 9.41
CA GLU A 61 5.27 7.24 8.84
C GLU A 61 6.24 8.12 9.63
N LYS A 62 6.34 7.96 10.96
CA LYS A 62 7.34 8.70 11.75
C LYS A 62 8.79 8.33 11.42
N VAL A 63 9.03 7.11 10.95
CA VAL A 63 10.36 6.62 10.57
C VAL A 63 10.67 6.95 9.12
N ILE A 64 9.72 6.69 8.22
CA ILE A 64 9.93 6.80 6.78
C ILE A 64 9.46 8.13 6.20
N GLY A 65 8.77 8.99 6.94
CA GLY A 65 8.16 10.22 6.44
C GLY A 65 6.72 10.03 5.95
N THR A 66 6.04 11.14 5.72
CA THR A 66 4.64 11.16 5.27
C THR A 66 4.52 10.89 3.77
N SER A 67 3.29 10.67 3.32
CA SER A 67 2.98 10.53 1.89
C SER A 67 3.51 11.68 1.03
N LYS A 68 3.42 12.92 1.54
CA LYS A 68 3.93 14.11 0.86
C LYS A 68 5.46 14.10 0.79
N ASP A 69 6.13 13.59 1.82
CA ASP A 69 7.59 13.49 1.84
C ASP A 69 8.11 12.40 0.90
N ARG A 70 7.32 11.33 0.70
CA ARG A 70 7.72 10.17 -0.12
C ARG A 70 7.37 10.30 -1.60
N LEU A 71 6.21 10.89 -1.92
CA LEU A 71 5.72 11.00 -3.30
C LEU A 71 5.71 12.44 -3.85
N GLY A 72 5.85 13.44 -2.98
CA GLY A 72 5.67 14.85 -3.35
C GLY A 72 4.20 15.24 -3.49
N THR A 73 3.94 16.29 -4.26
CA THR A 73 2.59 16.78 -4.55
C THR A 73 2.08 16.20 -5.87
N PRO A 74 0.82 15.76 -5.96
CA PRO A 74 0.26 15.29 -7.22
C PRO A 74 0.30 16.40 -8.27
N ALA A 75 0.59 16.02 -9.52
CA ALA A 75 0.64 16.96 -10.64
C ALA A 75 -0.72 17.59 -10.95
N ILE A 76 -1.80 16.91 -10.56
CA ILE A 76 -3.18 17.39 -10.68
C ILE A 76 -3.62 17.89 -9.29
N PRO A 77 -4.04 19.16 -9.14
CA PRO A 77 -4.56 19.66 -7.88
C PRO A 77 -5.81 18.88 -7.44
N PRO A 78 -6.08 18.77 -6.13
CA PRO A 78 -7.33 18.19 -5.66
C PRO A 78 -8.54 18.98 -6.22
N LEU A 79 -9.59 18.24 -6.58
CA LEU A 79 -10.87 18.81 -7.03
C LEU A 79 -11.56 19.62 -5.92
#